data_AF-A0A352IVM7-F1
#
_entry.id   AF-A0A352IVM7-F1
#
_cell.length_a   1.000
_cell.length_b   1.000
_cell.length_c   1.000
_cell.angle_alpha   90.00
_cell.angle_beta   90.00
_cell.angle_gamma   90.00
#
_symmetry.space_group_name_H-M   'P 1'
#
loop_
_entity.id
_entity.type
_entity.pdbx_description
1 polymer ?
#
loop_
_entity_poly.entity_id
_entity_poly.type
_entity_poly.pdbx_seq_one_letter_code
_entity_poly.pdbx_strand_id
1 'polypeptide(L)'
;SGNEMTLLSLLLPFMQHGMVLAGVPHSVPELVRTEKGGSPYGATTVTGFDGTRGVDDNELAIARALGARVARLSGWVIPEPSSVELAAYSTQVAGKV
;
A
#
# COMPACT_ATOMS: atom_id res chain seq x y z
N SER A 1 -4.61 12.77 -11.86
CA SER A 1 -3.82 13.92 -11.33
C SER A 1 -2.38 13.51 -11.02
N GLY A 2 -1.47 14.45 -10.70
CA GLY A 2 -0.05 14.13 -10.45
C GLY A 2 0.16 13.14 -9.30
N ASN A 3 -0.57 13.31 -8.20
CA ASN A 3 -0.56 12.41 -7.04
C ASN A 3 -1.02 10.97 -7.39
N GLU A 4 -2.00 10.80 -8.28
CA GLU A 4 -2.40 9.48 -8.77
C GLU A 4 -1.32 8.82 -9.62
N MET A 5 -0.72 9.58 -10.56
CA MET A 5 0.32 9.06 -11.44
C MET A 5 1.59 8.67 -10.66
N THR A 6 1.92 9.40 -9.59
CA THR A 6 3.00 9.01 -8.67
C THR A 6 2.70 7.66 -8.03
N LEU A 7 1.49 7.45 -7.50
CA LEU A 7 1.11 6.18 -6.89
C LEU A 7 1.07 5.03 -7.90
N LEU A 8 0.52 5.25 -9.09
CA LEU A 8 0.50 4.27 -10.18
C LEU A 8 1.91 3.84 -10.57
N SER A 9 2.84 4.81 -10.69
CA SER A 9 4.25 4.53 -10.99
C SER A 9 4.92 3.70 -9.89
N LEU A 10 4.51 3.85 -8.63
CA LEU A 10 5.02 3.07 -7.50
C LEU A 10 4.46 1.65 -7.42
N LEU A 11 3.36 1.33 -8.11
CA LEU A 11 2.85 -0.05 -8.13
C LEU A 11 3.86 -1.00 -8.79
N LEU A 12 4.50 -0.56 -9.87
CA LEU A 12 5.47 -1.36 -10.63
C LEU A 12 6.68 -1.82 -9.80
N PRO A 13 7.45 -0.94 -9.12
CA PRO A 13 8.57 -1.39 -8.31
C PRO A 13 8.13 -2.32 -7.17
N PHE A 14 6.98 -2.09 -6.52
CA PHE A 14 6.50 -2.99 -5.47
C PHE A 14 6.08 -4.36 -6.01
N MET A 15 5.48 -4.43 -7.19
CA MET A 15 5.19 -5.71 -7.85
C MET A 15 6.46 -6.48 -8.22
N GLN A 16 7.52 -5.80 -8.65
CA GLN A 16 8.82 -6.44 -8.92
C GLN A 16 9.44 -7.06 -7.66
N HIS A 17 9.15 -6.51 -6.47
CA HIS A 17 9.55 -7.07 -5.18
C HIS A 17 8.60 -8.15 -4.66
N GLY A 18 7.58 -8.55 -5.43
CA GLY A 18 6.60 -9.57 -5.02
C GLY A 18 5.64 -9.11 -3.91
N MET A 19 5.48 -7.79 -3.72
CA MET A 19 4.61 -7.26 -2.65
C MET A 19 3.13 -7.34 -3.02
N VAL A 20 2.29 -7.53 -2.00
CA VAL A 20 0.83 -7.40 -2.13
C VAL A 20 0.45 -5.92 -2.05
N LEU A 21 -0.24 -5.42 -3.07
CA LEU A 21 -0.65 -4.03 -3.17
C LEU A 21 -2.02 -3.76 -2.52
N ALA A 22 -2.14 -2.62 -1.84
CA ALA A 22 -3.34 -2.22 -1.12
C ALA A 22 -3.68 -0.74 -1.36
N GLY A 23 -4.81 -0.48 -2.02
CA GLY A 23 -5.39 0.86 -2.18
C GLY A 23 -6.47 1.19 -1.15
N VAL A 24 -7.18 2.30 -1.40
CA VAL A 24 -8.32 2.78 -0.59
C VAL A 24 -9.63 2.42 -1.30
N PRO A 25 -10.52 1.63 -0.67
CA PRO A 25 -11.80 1.27 -1.28
C PRO A 25 -12.77 2.46 -1.28
N HIS A 26 -13.64 2.56 -2.30
CA HIS A 26 -14.71 3.56 -2.38
C HIS A 26 -15.76 3.47 -1.27
N SER A 27 -15.72 2.42 -0.43
CA SER A 27 -16.51 2.34 0.79
C SER A 27 -16.07 3.35 1.87
N VAL A 28 -14.92 4.01 1.71
CA VAL A 28 -14.47 5.12 2.55
C VAL A 28 -15.15 6.40 2.05
N PRO A 29 -16.14 6.97 2.77
CA PRO A 29 -16.94 8.09 2.26
C PRO A 29 -16.11 9.35 1.99
N GLU A 30 -15.03 9.57 2.75
CA GLU A 30 -14.14 10.71 2.61
C GLU A 30 -13.40 10.69 1.27
N LEU A 31 -13.21 9.52 0.66
CA LEU A 31 -12.63 9.40 -0.68
C LEU A 31 -13.55 9.96 -1.78
N VAL A 32 -14.86 9.94 -1.57
CA VAL A 32 -15.83 10.54 -2.50
C VAL A 32 -16.01 12.04 -2.24
N ARG A 33 -15.82 12.46 -0.99
CA ARG A 33 -16.00 13.85 -0.54
C ARG A 33 -14.75 14.72 -0.72
N THR A 34 -13.57 14.11 -0.77
CA THR A 34 -12.33 14.87 -0.93
C THR A 34 -12.31 15.61 -2.26
N GLU A 35 -11.93 16.88 -2.21
CA GLU A 35 -11.80 17.72 -3.41
C GLU A 35 -10.36 17.80 -3.91
N LYS A 36 -9.40 17.27 -3.13
CA LYS A 36 -7.96 17.46 -3.36
C LYS A 36 -7.18 16.17 -3.13
N GLY A 37 -6.79 15.89 -1.89
CA GLY A 37 -5.93 14.75 -1.55
C GLY A 37 -6.70 13.46 -1.34
N GLY A 38 -6.11 12.36 -1.80
CA GLY A 38 -6.68 11.02 -1.76
C GLY A 38 -7.00 10.49 -3.16
N SER A 39 -6.78 9.19 -3.36
CA SER A 39 -7.20 8.48 -4.56
C SER A 39 -7.48 7.01 -4.22
N PRO A 40 -8.15 6.26 -5.11
CA PRO A 40 -8.33 4.81 -4.92
C PRO A 40 -7.00 4.05 -4.81
N TYR A 41 -5.91 4.62 -5.35
CA TYR A 41 -4.58 4.04 -5.32
C TYR A 41 -3.83 4.29 -4.00
N GLY A 42 -4.27 5.25 -3.17
CA GLY A 42 -3.60 5.56 -1.92
C GLY A 42 -3.99 6.91 -1.30
N ALA A 43 -3.58 7.11 -0.05
CA ALA A 43 -3.75 8.37 0.64
C ALA A 43 -2.73 9.40 0.13
N THR A 44 -3.18 10.61 -0.18
CA THR A 44 -2.33 11.73 -0.61
C THR A 44 -2.85 13.03 -0.01
N THR A 45 -2.01 14.05 0.04
CA THR A 45 -2.38 15.41 0.43
C THR A 45 -1.89 16.40 -0.61
N VAL A 46 -2.61 17.50 -0.80
CA VAL A 46 -2.21 18.59 -1.70
C VAL A 46 -1.86 19.81 -0.86
N THR A 47 -0.57 20.17 -0.81
CA THR A 47 -0.04 21.19 0.10
C THR A 47 -0.07 22.62 -0.46
N GLY A 48 -0.59 22.83 -1.67
CA GLY A 48 -0.54 24.13 -2.35
C GLY A 48 0.86 24.42 -2.94
N PHE A 49 0.98 25.49 -3.72
CA PHE A 49 2.23 25.82 -4.42
C PHE A 49 3.35 26.25 -3.46
N ASP A 50 2.98 26.94 -2.39
CA ASP A 50 3.86 27.42 -1.32
C ASP A 50 4.07 26.37 -0.20
N GLY A 51 3.40 25.22 -0.28
CA GLY A 51 3.49 24.14 0.70
C GLY A 51 2.89 24.46 2.07
N THR A 52 2.11 25.54 2.20
CA THR A 52 1.59 26.00 3.50
C THR A 52 0.31 25.29 3.93
N ARG A 53 -0.38 24.62 3.00
CA ARG A 53 -1.60 23.89 3.32
C ARG A 53 -1.25 22.58 4.03
N GLY A 54 -1.78 22.43 5.24
CA GLY A 54 -1.73 21.19 6.00
C GLY A 54 -2.71 20.13 5.49
N VAL A 55 -2.67 18.97 6.12
CA VAL A 55 -3.57 17.85 5.85
C VAL A 55 -4.97 18.19 6.37
N ASP A 56 -6.00 18.02 5.54
CA ASP A 56 -7.40 18.21 5.95
C ASP A 56 -8.02 16.95 6.59
N ASP A 57 -9.23 17.09 7.14
CA ASP A 57 -9.93 16.01 7.84
C ASP A 57 -10.27 14.82 6.92
N ASN A 58 -10.61 15.06 5.65
CA ASN A 58 -10.90 14.00 4.68
C ASN A 58 -9.61 13.25 4.32
N GLU A 59 -8.54 13.98 4.03
CA GLU A 59 -7.21 13.44 3.73
C GLU A 59 -6.69 12.59 4.91
N LEU A 60 -6.86 13.06 6.14
CA LEU A 60 -6.49 12.34 7.36
C LEU A 60 -7.34 11.09 7.57
N ALA A 61 -8.66 11.16 7.36
CA ALA A 61 -9.55 10.02 7.46
C ALA A 61 -9.20 8.93 6.43
N ILE A 62 -8.91 9.32 5.18
CA ILE A 62 -8.45 8.42 4.12
C ILE A 62 -7.14 7.74 4.53
N ALA A 63 -6.16 8.50 5.04
CA ALA A 63 -4.88 7.95 5.51
C ALA A 63 -5.07 6.93 6.64
N ARG A 64 -5.94 7.22 7.61
CA ARG A 64 -6.28 6.29 8.70
C ARG A 64 -6.96 5.03 8.17
N ALA A 65 -7.90 5.17 7.24
CA ALA A 65 -8.58 4.04 6.63
C ALA A 65 -7.63 3.14 5.84
N LEU A 66 -6.69 3.73 5.08
CA LEU A 66 -5.64 3.00 4.37
C LEU A 66 -4.75 2.24 5.35
N GLY A 67 -4.25 2.90 6.39
CA GLY A 67 -3.39 2.27 7.41
C GLY A 67 -4.09 1.09 8.10
N ALA A 68 -5.35 1.26 8.50
CA ALA A 68 -6.15 0.18 9.07
C ALA A 68 -6.36 -0.99 8.10
N ARG A 69 -6.56 -0.71 6.80
CA ARG A 69 -6.70 -1.75 5.77
C ARG A 69 -5.39 -2.51 5.55
N VAL A 70 -4.26 -1.81 5.45
CA VAL A 70 -2.94 -2.43 5.30
C VAL A 70 -2.62 -3.33 6.50
N ALA A 71 -2.86 -2.84 7.73
CA ALA A 71 -2.66 -3.61 8.94
C ALA A 71 -3.50 -4.89 8.95
N ARG A 72 -4.79 -4.79 8.57
CA ARG A 72 -5.66 -5.96 8.44
C ARG A 72 -5.13 -6.94 7.39
N LEU A 73 -4.82 -6.49 6.18
CA LEU A 73 -4.33 -7.37 5.12
C LEU A 73 -3.02 -8.07 5.51
N SER A 74 -2.10 -7.35 6.14
CA SER A 74 -0.84 -7.93 6.62
C SER A 74 -1.06 -9.06 7.63
N GLY A 75 -2.11 -8.99 8.46
CA GLY A 75 -2.44 -10.07 9.39
C GLY A 75 -3.05 -11.31 8.72
N TRP A 76 -3.50 -11.20 7.47
CA TRP A 76 -4.10 -12.30 6.70
C TRP A 76 -3.14 -12.93 5.69
N VAL A 77 -2.13 -12.19 5.24
CA VAL A 77 -1.16 -12.68 4.25
C VAL A 77 -0.22 -13.67 4.93
N ILE A 78 -0.14 -14.87 4.37
CA ILE A 78 0.91 -15.83 4.68
C ILE A 78 2.14 -15.42 3.87
N PRO A 79 3.29 -15.10 4.49
CA PRO A 79 4.48 -14.72 3.75
C PRO A 79 5.04 -15.92 2.98
N GLU A 80 5.54 -15.66 1.77
CA GLU A 80 6.31 -16.66 1.03
C GLU A 80 7.60 -17.01 1.78
N PRO A 81 8.03 -18.28 1.77
CA PRO A 81 9.25 -18.69 2.44
C PRO A 81 10.44 -17.97 1.82
N SER A 82 11.38 -17.56 2.67
CA SER A 82 12.62 -16.93 2.23
C SER A 82 13.46 -17.89 1.39
N SER A 83 14.31 -17.35 0.51
CA SER A 83 15.25 -18.16 -0.27
C SER A 83 16.15 -19.05 0.60
N VAL A 84 16.41 -18.63 1.84
CA VAL A 84 17.17 -19.41 2.84
C VAL A 84 16.37 -20.61 3.34
N GLU A 85 15.09 -20.44 3.65
CA GLU A 85 14.20 -21.52 4.08
C GLU A 85 13.97 -22.55 2.95
N LEU A 86 13.81 -22.08 1.72
CA LEU A 86 13.70 -22.95 0.54
C LEU A 86 14.99 -23.75 0.31
N ALA A 87 16.16 -23.13 0.49
CA ALA A 87 17.45 -23.82 0.39
C ALA A 87 17.67 -24.85 1.51
N ALA A 88 17.23 -24.55 2.74
CA ALA A 88 17.26 -25.52 3.83
C ALA A 88 16.37 -26.75 3.53
N TYR A 89 15.18 -26.52 2.96
CA TYR A 89 14.26 -27.59 2.58
C TYR A 89 14.84 -28.51 1.49
N SER A 90 15.48 -27.96 0.45
CA SER A 90 16.09 -28.75 -0.62
C SER A 90 17.25 -29.63 -0.12
N THR A 91 18.04 -29.12 0.82
CA THR A 91 19.17 -29.84 1.42
C THR A 91 18.69 -31.02 2.28
N GLN A 92 17.59 -30.83 3.01
CA GLN A 92 16.99 -31.87 3.85
C GLN A 92 16.38 -33.03 3.03
N VAL A 93 15.89 -32.75 1.82
CA VAL A 93 15.41 -33.79 0.89
C VAL A 93 16.57 -34.54 0.23
N ALA A 94 17.66 -33.84 -0.11
CA ALA A 94 18.84 -34.46 -0.71
C ALA A 94 19.60 -35.39 0.27
N GLY A 95 19.57 -35.12 1.58
CA GLY A 95 20.20 -35.96 2.60
C GLY A 95 19.40 -37.19 3.06
N LYS A 96 18.20 -37.42 2.51
CA LYS A 96 17.34 -38.59 2.79
C LYS A 96 17.38 -39.66 1.68
N VAL A 97 18.30 -39.55 0.72
CA VAL A 97 18.53 -40.52 -0.36
C VAL A 97 19.85 -41.25 -0.16
#